data_AF-A0A1X6MM69-F1
#
_entry.id   AF-A0A1X6MM69-F1
#
_cell.length_a   1.000
_cell.length_b   1.000
_cell.length_c   1.000
_cell.angle_alpha   90.00
_cell.angle_beta   90.00
_cell.angle_gamma   90.00
#
_symmetry.space_group_name_H-M   'P 1'
#
loop_
_entity.id
_entity.type
_entity.pdbx_description
1 polymer ?
#
loop_
_entity_poly.entity_id
_entity_poly.type
_entity_poly.pdbx_seq_one_letter_code
_entity_poly.pdbx_strand_id
1 'polypeptide(L)'
;NFIPQLKNHLLSRLLGLDFDGDEHEYTAAQRDSVIILGNKIYHHKVLRVNYTTYDIRRNQDSMNSHAHCDIMIHSCESGPGVHPYWYARVIGIFHASVVHADATATNRSLQCIEFLWVRWFGIDPDHRYGSHRAHLPKIGFVPESDPCAFGFLDPSLVIRGCHLIPTFADGRTLELLSCPDSIARTAGEVDDWASYYVNM
;
A
#
# COMPACT_ATOMS: atom_id res chain seq x y z
N ASN A 1 -5.18 -5.96 -12.17
CA ASN A 1 -6.58 -5.98 -12.67
C ASN A 1 -7.41 -5.14 -11.70
N PHE A 2 -7.60 -3.83 -11.97
CA PHE A 2 -7.96 -2.84 -10.94
C PHE A 2 -9.35 -3.04 -10.30
N ILE A 3 -10.40 -3.19 -11.10
CA ILE A 3 -11.78 -3.21 -10.60
C ILE A 3 -12.09 -4.45 -9.73
N PRO A 4 -11.69 -5.68 -10.13
CA PRO A 4 -11.90 -6.86 -9.29
C PRO A 4 -11.15 -6.79 -7.97
N GLN A 5 -9.88 -6.33 -7.97
CA GLN A 5 -9.09 -6.15 -6.75
C GLN A 5 -9.72 -5.09 -5.82
N LEU A 6 -10.22 -3.99 -6.40
CA LEU A 6 -10.92 -2.96 -5.63
C LEU A 6 -12.18 -3.53 -4.98
N LYS A 7 -13.00 -4.27 -5.73
CA LYS A 7 -14.22 -4.91 -5.19
C LYS A 7 -13.90 -5.93 -4.10
N ASN A 8 -12.82 -6.71 -4.24
CA ASN A 8 -12.36 -7.63 -3.19
C ASN A 8 -12.02 -6.85 -1.91
N HIS A 9 -11.18 -5.81 -2.02
CA HIS A 9 -10.80 -4.99 -0.88
C HIS A 9 -12.00 -4.35 -0.18
N LEU A 10 -12.91 -3.74 -0.95
CA LEU A 10 -14.14 -3.14 -0.41
C LEU A 10 -15.02 -4.18 0.26
N LEU A 11 -15.13 -5.39 -0.28
CA LEU A 11 -15.91 -6.46 0.32
C LEU A 11 -15.30 -6.92 1.64
N SER A 12 -13.98 -7.13 1.72
CA SER A 12 -13.31 -7.46 2.98
C SER A 12 -13.56 -6.40 4.05
N ARG A 13 -13.50 -5.11 3.67
CA ARG A 13 -13.81 -3.99 4.57
C ARG A 13 -15.27 -3.99 5.04
N LEU A 14 -16.21 -4.27 4.15
CA LEU A 14 -17.65 -4.35 4.48
C LEU A 14 -17.98 -5.54 5.39
N LEU A 15 -17.22 -6.64 5.27
CA LEU A 15 -17.35 -7.82 6.12
C LEU A 15 -16.63 -7.67 7.47
N GLY A 16 -15.82 -6.61 7.63
CA GLY A 16 -15.04 -6.38 8.85
C GLY A 16 -13.93 -7.41 9.06
N LEU A 17 -13.38 -7.96 7.97
CA LEU A 17 -12.24 -8.87 8.04
C LEU A 17 -10.96 -8.07 8.33
N ASP A 18 -10.14 -8.61 9.22
CA ASP A 18 -8.83 -8.05 9.52
C ASP A 18 -7.89 -8.21 8.31
N PHE A 19 -6.93 -7.29 8.20
CA PHE A 19 -5.88 -7.40 7.20
C PHE A 19 -4.86 -8.46 7.63
N ASP A 20 -4.81 -9.57 6.93
CA ASP A 20 -3.87 -10.68 7.14
C ASP A 20 -2.69 -10.67 6.16
N GLY A 21 -2.70 -9.71 5.22
CA GLY A 21 -1.64 -9.54 4.22
C GLY A 21 -1.87 -10.30 2.91
N ASP A 22 -2.89 -11.15 2.85
CA ASP A 22 -3.26 -11.89 1.64
C ASP A 22 -4.49 -11.26 0.96
N GLU A 23 -4.47 -11.21 -0.38
CA GLU A 23 -5.66 -10.80 -1.12
C GLU A 23 -6.74 -11.88 -1.01
N HIS A 24 -7.82 -11.56 -0.31
CA HIS A 24 -8.98 -12.45 -0.23
C HIS A 24 -9.63 -12.62 -1.61
N GLU A 25 -9.70 -13.86 -2.07
CA GLU A 25 -10.38 -14.19 -3.32
C GLU A 25 -11.89 -14.37 -3.12
N TYR A 26 -12.66 -13.51 -3.79
CA TYR A 26 -14.12 -13.64 -3.84
C TYR A 26 -14.61 -14.10 -5.22
N THR A 27 -15.74 -14.79 -5.22
CA THR A 27 -16.45 -15.16 -6.45
C THR A 27 -17.02 -13.94 -7.17
N ALA A 28 -17.32 -14.06 -8.47
CA ALA A 28 -17.94 -12.97 -9.24
C ALA A 28 -19.28 -12.53 -8.62
N ALA A 29 -20.11 -13.47 -8.18
CA ALA A 29 -21.39 -13.18 -7.54
C ALA A 29 -21.23 -12.36 -6.24
N GLN A 30 -20.22 -12.66 -5.43
CA GLN A 30 -19.90 -11.88 -4.23
C GLN A 30 -19.39 -10.49 -4.58
N ARG A 31 -18.57 -10.35 -5.63
CA ARG A 31 -18.12 -9.02 -6.10
C ARG A 31 -19.27 -8.17 -6.64
N ASP A 32 -20.32 -8.79 -7.17
CA ASP A 32 -21.49 -8.09 -7.69
C ASP A 32 -22.46 -7.64 -6.58
N SER A 33 -22.31 -8.15 -5.36
CA SER A 33 -23.04 -7.61 -4.19
C SER A 33 -22.51 -6.24 -3.74
N VAL A 34 -21.29 -5.86 -4.14
CA VAL A 34 -20.69 -4.56 -3.82
C VAL A 34 -21.09 -3.52 -4.87
N ILE A 35 -21.94 -2.57 -4.46
CA ILE A 35 -22.42 -1.50 -5.32
C ILE A 35 -21.69 -0.21 -4.97
N ILE A 36 -20.88 0.30 -5.89
CA ILE A 36 -20.29 1.64 -5.82
C ILE A 36 -21.32 2.64 -6.35
N LEU A 37 -21.75 3.57 -5.50
CA LEU A 37 -22.80 4.51 -5.84
C LEU A 37 -22.40 5.37 -7.04
N GLY A 38 -23.21 5.30 -8.10
CA GLY A 38 -23.00 6.07 -9.32
C GLY A 38 -21.73 5.70 -10.09
N ASN A 39 -21.10 4.55 -9.80
CA ASN A 39 -19.83 4.11 -10.39
C ASN A 39 -18.73 5.18 -10.30
N LYS A 40 -18.70 5.92 -9.18
CA LYS A 40 -17.75 7.01 -8.95
C LYS A 40 -16.85 6.70 -7.77
N ILE A 41 -15.56 6.89 -8.00
CA ILE A 41 -14.55 7.01 -6.95
C ILE A 41 -14.02 8.45 -6.96
N TYR A 42 -13.66 8.96 -5.80
CA TYR A 42 -13.19 10.32 -5.64
C TYR A 42 -11.73 10.29 -5.23
N HIS A 43 -10.89 11.05 -5.93
CA HIS A 43 -9.46 11.14 -5.65
C HIS A 43 -9.17 12.27 -4.66
N HIS A 44 -8.29 12.00 -3.71
CA HIS A 44 -7.82 12.94 -2.70
C HIS A 44 -6.33 13.24 -2.87
N LYS A 45 -5.93 14.45 -2.51
CA LYS A 45 -4.54 14.89 -2.65
C LYS A 45 -3.65 14.51 -1.47
N VAL A 46 -4.21 14.47 -0.26
CA VAL A 46 -3.42 14.38 0.98
C VAL A 46 -4.01 13.33 1.91
N LEU A 47 -3.15 12.47 2.43
CA LEU A 47 -3.40 11.55 3.54
C LEU A 47 -2.72 12.11 4.79
N ARG A 48 -3.42 12.12 5.93
CA ARG A 48 -2.86 12.55 7.22
C ARG A 48 -2.87 11.41 8.20
N VAL A 49 -1.70 11.06 8.73
CA VAL A 49 -1.54 9.98 9.70
C VAL A 49 -0.92 10.57 10.97
N ASN A 50 -1.58 10.35 12.10
CA ASN A 50 -1.06 10.75 13.40
C ASN A 50 -0.23 9.62 13.98
N TYR A 51 0.97 9.92 14.47
CA TYR A 51 1.84 8.94 15.11
C TYR A 51 2.42 9.49 16.40
N THR A 52 2.91 8.57 17.24
CA THR A 52 3.58 8.92 18.49
C THR A 52 5.08 8.87 18.26
N THR A 53 5.77 9.96 18.57
CA THR A 53 7.23 10.06 18.50
C THR A 53 7.88 9.35 19.68
N TYR A 54 9.19 9.09 19.59
CA TYR A 54 9.95 8.40 20.64
C TYR A 54 9.83 9.05 22.03
N ASP A 55 9.72 10.38 22.09
CA ASP A 55 9.52 11.15 23.32
C ASP A 55 8.05 11.23 23.78
N ILE A 56 7.19 10.31 23.29
CA ILE A 56 5.77 10.17 23.66
C ILE A 56 4.95 11.42 23.27
N ARG A 57 5.41 12.18 22.27
CA ARG A 57 4.64 13.29 21.70
C ARG A 57 3.81 12.82 20.52
N ARG A 58 2.76 13.57 20.22
CA ARG A 58 1.97 13.36 19.00
C ARG A 58 2.53 14.21 17.88
N ASN A 59 2.72 13.59 16.73
CA ASN A 59 3.05 14.28 15.49
C ASN A 59 2.13 13.79 14.36
N GLN A 60 2.16 14.47 13.22
CA GLN A 60 1.33 14.15 12.08
C GLN A 60 2.17 14.17 10.80
N ASP A 61 2.11 13.08 10.04
CA ASP A 61 2.62 13.03 8.68
C ASP A 61 1.51 13.44 7.71
N SER A 62 1.83 14.38 6.82
CA SER A 62 0.96 14.81 5.73
C SER A 62 1.56 14.35 4.41
N MET A 63 1.04 13.25 3.90
CA MET A 63 1.52 12.54 2.74
C MET A 63 0.72 12.92 1.49
N ASN A 64 1.39 13.09 0.36
CA ASN A 64 0.72 13.37 -0.91
C ASN A 64 1.24 12.43 -2.01
N SER A 65 0.36 12.02 -2.93
CA SER A 65 0.70 11.06 -3.99
C SER A 65 1.71 11.57 -5.02
N HIS A 66 1.96 12.89 -5.08
CA HIS A 66 2.78 13.51 -6.12
C HIS A 66 4.24 13.75 -5.73
N ALA A 67 4.57 13.78 -4.44
CA ALA A 67 5.88 14.17 -3.92
C ALA A 67 6.51 13.06 -3.06
N HIS A 68 6.17 11.81 -3.37
CA HIS A 68 6.61 10.58 -2.70
C HIS A 68 6.02 10.40 -1.30
N CYS A 69 4.96 9.59 -1.21
CA CYS A 69 4.36 9.12 0.03
C CYS A 69 4.61 7.62 0.17
N ASP A 70 5.86 7.30 0.47
CA ASP A 70 6.24 5.97 0.91
C ASP A 70 5.72 5.81 2.35
N ILE A 71 4.98 4.72 2.57
CA ILE A 71 4.31 4.42 3.82
C ILE A 71 4.89 3.16 4.44
N MET A 72 4.77 3.07 5.76
CA MET A 72 5.12 1.90 6.54
C MET A 72 3.89 1.36 7.25
N ILE A 73 3.69 0.05 7.14
CA ILE A 73 2.64 -0.69 7.85
C ILE A 73 3.25 -1.83 8.65
N HIS A 74 2.49 -2.38 9.60
CA HIS A 74 2.91 -3.58 10.31
C HIS A 74 2.89 -4.78 9.35
N SER A 75 3.96 -5.57 9.39
CA SER A 75 4.02 -6.83 8.67
C SER A 75 3.08 -7.84 9.34
N CYS A 76 2.38 -8.62 8.52
CA CYS A 76 1.59 -9.77 8.98
C CYS A 76 2.45 -11.02 9.18
N GLU A 77 3.72 -10.99 8.76
CA GLU A 77 4.64 -12.12 8.88
C GLU A 77 5.05 -12.35 10.35
N SER A 78 5.03 -13.62 10.77
CA SER A 78 5.39 -14.04 12.13
C SER A 78 6.56 -15.01 12.10
N GLY A 79 7.64 -14.70 12.83
CA GLY A 79 8.78 -15.62 12.96
C GLY A 79 10.06 -14.93 13.48
N PRO A 80 11.05 -15.70 13.96
CA PRO A 80 12.32 -15.15 14.39
C PRO A 80 13.09 -14.56 13.20
N GLY A 81 13.51 -13.30 13.32
CA GLY A 81 14.29 -12.62 12.28
C GLY A 81 13.49 -12.06 11.11
N VAL A 82 12.15 -12.12 11.19
CA VAL A 82 11.25 -11.48 10.24
C VAL A 82 11.26 -9.97 10.45
N HIS A 83 11.19 -9.22 9.35
CA HIS A 83 11.13 -7.77 9.41
C HIS A 83 9.74 -7.32 9.88
N PRO A 84 9.64 -6.45 10.91
CA PRO A 84 8.36 -6.10 11.53
C PRO A 84 7.44 -5.23 10.67
N TYR A 85 7.91 -4.73 9.52
CA TYR A 85 7.18 -3.75 8.72
C TYR A 85 7.11 -4.14 7.25
N TRP A 86 6.02 -3.79 6.60
CA TRP A 86 5.96 -3.71 5.14
C TRP A 86 5.98 -2.26 4.69
N TYR A 87 6.46 -2.05 3.48
CA TYR A 87 6.55 -0.72 2.88
C TYR A 87 5.80 -0.71 1.57
N ALA A 88 5.17 0.42 1.27
CA ALA A 88 4.51 0.63 0.01
C ALA A 88 4.63 2.09 -0.43
N ARG A 89 4.61 2.32 -1.74
CA ARG A 89 4.45 3.65 -2.33
C ARG A 89 2.98 3.87 -2.64
N VAL A 90 2.36 4.89 -2.06
CA VAL A 90 0.97 5.22 -2.40
C VAL A 90 0.93 5.91 -3.77
N ILE A 91 0.17 5.33 -4.69
CA ILE A 91 -0.07 5.82 -6.06
C ILE A 91 -1.25 6.81 -6.05
N GLY A 92 -2.29 6.47 -5.30
CA GLY A 92 -3.48 7.31 -5.21
C GLY A 92 -4.26 7.10 -3.92
N ILE A 93 -4.90 8.16 -3.47
CA ILE A 93 -5.74 8.18 -2.26
C ILE A 93 -7.17 8.36 -2.75
N PHE A 94 -8.07 7.47 -2.34
CA PHE A 94 -9.43 7.47 -2.85
C PHE A 94 -10.46 7.26 -1.74
N HIS A 95 -11.68 7.70 -2.03
CA HIS A 95 -12.85 7.21 -1.31
C HIS A 95 -13.98 6.89 -2.28
N ALA A 96 -14.87 6.01 -1.84
CA ALA A 96 -16.08 5.66 -2.58
C ALA A 96 -17.26 5.51 -1.62
N SER A 97 -18.45 5.89 -2.07
CA SER A 97 -19.69 5.55 -1.39
C SER A 97 -20.14 4.18 -1.86
N VAL A 98 -20.22 3.22 -0.94
CA VAL A 98 -20.45 1.80 -1.23
C VAL A 98 -21.66 1.29 -0.44
N VAL A 99 -22.44 0.41 -1.07
CA VAL A 99 -23.53 -0.34 -0.45
C VAL A 99 -23.28 -1.83 -0.62
N HIS A 100 -23.47 -2.59 0.46
CA HIS A 100 -23.48 -4.05 0.40
C HIS A 100 -24.91 -4.54 0.13
N ALA A 101 -25.17 -5.02 -1.09
CA ALA A 101 -26.49 -5.44 -1.54
C ALA A 101 -26.79 -6.93 -1.30
N ASP A 102 -25.94 -7.64 -0.56
CA ASP A 102 -26.17 -9.06 -0.29
C ASP A 102 -27.32 -9.29 0.71
N ALA A 103 -28.03 -10.40 0.51
CA ALA A 103 -29.08 -10.86 1.39
C ALA A 103 -28.56 -11.10 2.82
N THR A 104 -27.31 -11.53 2.96
CA THR A 104 -26.66 -11.83 4.25
C THR A 104 -25.94 -10.63 4.87
N ALA A 105 -25.95 -9.46 4.20
CA ALA A 105 -25.22 -8.28 4.65
C ALA A 105 -25.70 -7.80 6.03
N THR A 106 -24.75 -7.72 6.98
CA THR A 106 -24.99 -7.18 8.33
C THR A 106 -25.39 -5.71 8.31
N ASN A 107 -24.86 -4.94 7.36
CA ASN A 107 -25.18 -3.53 7.19
C ASN A 107 -25.37 -3.19 5.71
N ARG A 108 -26.57 -2.70 5.37
CA ARG A 108 -26.96 -2.25 4.03
C ARG A 108 -27.02 -0.73 3.87
N SER A 109 -26.58 0.03 4.89
CA SER A 109 -26.49 1.48 4.79
C SER A 109 -25.42 1.88 3.77
N LEU A 110 -25.55 3.10 3.24
CA LEU A 110 -24.48 3.72 2.47
C LEU A 110 -23.26 3.94 3.37
N GLN A 111 -22.10 3.44 2.95
CA GLN A 111 -20.83 3.57 3.68
C GLN A 111 -19.83 4.36 2.82
N CYS A 112 -19.17 5.34 3.40
CA CYS A 112 -18.03 6.01 2.76
C CYS A 112 -16.77 5.25 3.17
N ILE A 113 -16.12 4.57 2.21
CA ILE A 113 -14.90 3.80 2.47
C ILE A 113 -13.72 4.52 1.82
N GLU A 114 -12.71 4.80 2.63
CA GLU A 114 -11.42 5.33 2.20
C GLU A 114 -10.44 4.17 1.96
N PHE A 115 -9.67 4.26 0.88
CA PHE A 115 -8.70 3.25 0.49
C PHE A 115 -7.53 3.88 -0.26
N LEU A 116 -6.36 3.28 -0.12
CA LEU A 116 -5.13 3.64 -0.83
C LEU A 116 -4.89 2.64 -1.94
N TRP A 117 -4.47 3.12 -3.10
CA TRP A 117 -3.88 2.26 -4.13
C TRP A 117 -2.37 2.38 -4.05
N VAL A 118 -1.68 1.25 -3.87
CA VAL A 118 -0.25 1.23 -3.52
C VAL A 118 0.54 0.30 -4.44
N ARG A 119 1.85 0.57 -4.55
CA ARG A 119 2.86 -0.32 -5.11
C ARG A 119 3.74 -0.84 -3.98
N TRP A 120 3.88 -2.15 -3.87
CA TRP A 120 4.58 -2.78 -2.75
C TRP A 120 6.09 -2.81 -2.93
N PHE A 121 6.80 -2.73 -1.81
CA PHE A 121 8.23 -3.02 -1.73
C PHE A 121 8.45 -4.39 -1.08
N GLY A 122 9.40 -5.16 -1.62
CA GLY A 122 9.93 -6.38 -1.02
C GLY A 122 11.27 -6.12 -0.34
N ILE A 123 11.58 -6.92 0.67
CA ILE A 123 12.89 -6.90 1.32
C ILE A 123 13.91 -7.58 0.41
N ASP A 124 15.11 -7.01 0.34
CA ASP A 124 16.25 -7.65 -0.33
C ASP A 124 16.69 -8.89 0.49
N PRO A 125 16.45 -10.13 0.01
CA PRO A 125 16.73 -11.34 0.78
C PRO A 125 18.23 -11.58 0.98
N ASP A 126 19.06 -11.04 0.09
CA ASP A 126 20.52 -11.20 0.11
C ASP A 126 21.19 -10.16 1.01
N HIS A 127 20.48 -9.10 1.40
CA HIS A 127 21.01 -8.06 2.26
C HIS A 127 20.83 -8.38 3.75
N ARG A 128 21.95 -8.38 4.48
CA ARG A 128 21.95 -8.51 5.94
C ARG A 128 21.98 -7.13 6.59
N TYR A 129 20.95 -6.85 7.39
CA TYR A 129 20.79 -5.58 8.12
C TYR A 129 20.61 -5.80 9.63
N GLY A 130 20.53 -4.70 10.38
CA GLY A 130 20.25 -4.71 11.81
C GLY A 130 21.30 -3.98 12.66
N SER A 131 20.93 -3.72 13.91
CA SER A 131 21.73 -2.94 14.87
C SER A 131 23.15 -3.50 15.07
N HIS A 132 23.30 -4.82 15.14
CA HIS A 132 24.59 -5.49 15.28
C HIS A 132 25.55 -5.23 14.12
N ARG A 133 25.03 -4.90 12.94
CA ARG A 133 25.81 -4.63 11.72
C ARG A 133 25.85 -3.13 11.38
N ALA A 134 25.08 -2.30 12.10
CA ALA A 134 24.87 -0.89 11.78
C ALA A 134 24.42 -0.64 10.32
N HIS A 135 23.67 -1.58 9.76
CA HIS A 135 23.16 -1.51 8.38
C HIS A 135 21.65 -1.31 8.38
N LEU A 136 21.16 -0.35 7.58
CA LEU A 136 19.75 -0.12 7.37
C LEU A 136 19.11 -1.27 6.58
N PRO A 137 17.81 -1.56 6.78
CA PRO A 137 17.06 -2.46 5.91
C PRO A 137 17.12 -1.96 4.48
N LYS A 138 17.25 -2.89 3.55
CA LYS A 138 17.28 -2.63 2.11
C LYS A 138 16.07 -3.28 1.47
N ILE A 139 15.36 -2.52 0.63
CA ILE A 139 14.11 -2.92 -0.01
C ILE A 139 14.16 -2.56 -1.50
N GLY A 140 13.37 -3.24 -2.32
CA GLY A 140 13.18 -2.96 -3.74
C GLY A 140 11.71 -3.04 -4.10
N PHE A 141 11.31 -2.48 -5.25
CA PHE A 141 9.93 -2.69 -5.70
C PHE A 141 9.69 -4.15 -6.03
N VAL A 142 8.50 -4.63 -5.72
CA VAL A 142 8.03 -5.90 -6.28
C VAL A 142 7.84 -5.72 -7.79
N PRO A 143 8.40 -6.59 -8.65
CA PRO A 143 8.29 -6.47 -10.10
C PRO A 143 6.83 -6.56 -10.57
N GLU A 144 6.45 -5.80 -11.60
CA GLU A 144 5.06 -5.79 -12.12
C GLU A 144 4.54 -7.15 -12.60
N SER A 145 5.43 -8.10 -12.89
CA SER A 145 5.08 -9.47 -13.26
C SER A 145 4.47 -10.25 -12.09
N ASP A 146 4.72 -9.80 -10.86
CA ASP A 146 4.12 -10.37 -9.67
C ASP A 146 2.68 -9.85 -9.51
N PRO A 147 1.68 -10.75 -9.38
CA PRO A 147 0.29 -10.36 -9.15
C PRO A 147 0.08 -9.45 -7.92
N CYS A 148 0.96 -9.56 -6.92
CA CYS A 148 0.91 -8.82 -5.66
C CYS A 148 1.72 -7.51 -5.70
N ALA A 149 2.27 -7.09 -6.86
CA ALA A 149 3.06 -5.86 -6.95
C ALA A 149 2.24 -4.60 -6.63
N PHE A 150 0.94 -4.63 -6.90
CA PHE A 150 0.00 -3.55 -6.64
C PHE A 150 -1.14 -4.06 -5.77
N GLY A 151 -1.62 -3.23 -4.85
CA GLY A 151 -2.71 -3.60 -3.97
C GLY A 151 -3.51 -2.41 -3.47
N PHE A 152 -4.59 -2.73 -2.76
CA PHE A 152 -5.39 -1.74 -2.03
C PHE A 152 -5.17 -1.89 -0.53
N LEU A 153 -5.07 -0.76 0.15
CA LEU A 153 -4.77 -0.72 1.58
C LEU A 153 -5.74 0.20 2.31
N ASP A 154 -6.14 -0.21 3.52
CA ASP A 154 -6.87 0.66 4.44
C ASP A 154 -5.93 1.74 5.00
N PRO A 155 -6.23 3.05 4.85
CA PRO A 155 -5.46 4.11 5.48
C PRO A 155 -5.23 3.93 6.98
N SER A 156 -6.13 3.24 7.68
CA SER A 156 -6.00 2.97 9.13
C SER A 156 -4.82 2.07 9.50
N LEU A 157 -4.33 1.27 8.56
CA LEU A 157 -3.19 0.36 8.76
C LEU A 157 -1.83 1.08 8.63
N VAL A 158 -1.84 2.32 8.15
CA VAL A 158 -0.62 3.12 7.99
C VAL A 158 -0.12 3.59 9.34
N ILE A 159 1.10 3.17 9.69
CA ILE A 159 1.76 3.61 10.92
C ILE A 159 2.28 5.04 10.74
N ARG A 160 3.02 5.27 9.65
CA ARG A 160 3.66 6.56 9.32
C ARG A 160 4.17 6.59 7.89
N GLY A 161 4.56 7.77 7.43
CA GLY A 161 5.40 7.91 6.25
C GLY A 161 6.84 7.43 6.56
N CYS A 162 7.50 6.86 5.56
CA CYS A 162 8.91 6.48 5.63
C CYS A 162 9.74 7.27 4.63
N HIS A 163 11.02 7.46 4.96
CA HIS A 163 11.98 8.11 4.07
C HIS A 163 12.87 7.04 3.44
N LEU A 164 12.75 6.86 2.13
CA LEU A 164 13.53 5.90 1.37
C LEU A 164 14.72 6.60 0.71
N ILE A 165 15.92 6.06 0.94
CA ILE A 165 17.16 6.56 0.36
C ILE A 165 17.56 5.64 -0.79
N PRO A 166 17.60 6.09 -2.05
CA PRO A 166 18.03 5.25 -3.16
C PRO A 166 19.43 4.67 -2.95
N THR A 167 19.60 3.40 -3.28
CA THR A 167 20.93 2.78 -3.31
C THR A 167 21.62 3.15 -4.62
N PHE A 168 22.34 4.28 -4.62
CA PHE A 168 22.99 4.79 -5.83
C PHE A 168 23.95 3.80 -6.50
N ALA A 169 24.56 2.90 -5.74
CA ALA A 169 25.47 1.88 -6.25
C ALA A 169 24.76 0.79 -7.09
N ASP A 170 23.49 0.51 -6.81
CA ASP A 170 22.71 -0.51 -7.53
C ASP A 170 22.12 0.05 -8.84
N GLY A 171 22.12 1.37 -8.99
CA GLY A 171 21.64 2.04 -10.19
C GLY A 171 20.12 2.04 -10.34
N ARG A 172 19.68 2.29 -11.57
CA ARG A 172 18.26 2.37 -11.98
C ARG A 172 17.94 1.26 -12.98
N THR A 173 16.69 0.83 -13.01
CA THR A 173 16.21 -0.30 -13.81
C THR A 173 14.83 -0.04 -14.39
N LEU A 174 14.58 -0.64 -15.56
CA LEU A 174 13.28 -0.69 -16.22
C LEU A 174 12.57 -2.03 -15.99
N GLU A 175 13.24 -3.01 -15.38
CA GLU A 175 12.73 -4.39 -15.25
C GLU A 175 11.58 -4.50 -14.25
N LEU A 176 11.46 -3.55 -13.31
CA LEU A 176 10.44 -3.58 -12.25
C LEU A 176 9.08 -3.07 -12.75
N LEU A 177 9.05 -2.31 -13.85
CA LEU A 177 7.85 -1.74 -14.44
C LEU A 177 8.13 -1.42 -15.93
N SER A 178 7.59 -2.22 -16.84
CA SER A 178 7.94 -2.18 -18.26
C SER A 178 7.40 -0.93 -18.95
N CYS A 179 6.32 -0.35 -18.44
CA CYS A 179 5.71 0.85 -19.02
C CYS A 179 6.48 2.10 -18.56
N PRO A 180 7.14 2.87 -19.45
CA PRO A 180 7.87 4.09 -19.09
C PRO A 180 6.94 5.16 -18.49
N ASP A 181 5.79 5.40 -19.11
CA ASP A 181 4.81 6.42 -18.70
C ASP A 181 3.73 5.82 -17.78
N SER A 182 4.13 5.36 -16.60
CA SER A 182 3.21 4.79 -15.62
C SER A 182 2.83 5.77 -14.52
N ILE A 183 1.56 5.78 -14.13
CA ILE A 183 1.06 6.50 -12.94
C ILE A 183 1.70 6.01 -11.63
N ALA A 184 2.26 4.80 -11.63
CA ALA A 184 3.00 4.27 -10.50
C ALA A 184 4.41 4.89 -10.33
N ARG A 185 4.82 5.76 -11.26
CA ARG A 185 6.04 6.57 -11.18
C ARG A 185 5.73 8.03 -10.86
N THR A 186 6.73 8.70 -10.34
CA THR A 186 6.70 10.15 -10.15
C THR A 186 6.73 10.84 -11.51
N ALA A 187 6.07 11.99 -11.61
CA ALA A 187 6.05 12.77 -12.85
C ALA A 187 7.48 13.09 -13.33
N GLY A 188 7.84 12.59 -14.52
CA GLY A 188 9.15 12.78 -15.14
C GLY A 188 10.16 11.65 -14.89
N GLU A 189 9.85 10.66 -14.07
CA GLU A 189 10.68 9.45 -13.93
C GLU A 189 10.35 8.44 -15.02
N VAL A 190 11.39 7.92 -15.68
CA VAL A 190 11.27 6.92 -16.76
C VAL A 190 11.65 5.51 -16.32
N ASP A 191 12.37 5.40 -15.21
CA ASP A 191 12.91 4.17 -14.62
C ASP A 191 12.86 4.23 -13.08
N ASP A 192 12.94 3.07 -12.45
CA ASP A 192 12.91 2.93 -10.99
C ASP A 192 14.33 2.76 -10.45
N TRP A 193 14.61 3.22 -9.22
CA TRP A 193 15.81 2.75 -8.54
C TRP A 193 15.69 1.26 -8.25
N ALA A 194 16.79 0.52 -8.42
CA ALA A 194 16.83 -0.92 -8.19
C ALA A 194 16.52 -1.28 -6.73
N SER A 195 16.99 -0.46 -5.79
CA SER A 195 16.74 -0.65 -4.36
C SER A 195 16.85 0.66 -3.57
N TYR A 196 16.40 0.60 -2.31
CA TYR A 196 16.39 1.69 -1.37
C TYR A 196 16.80 1.20 0.02
N TYR A 197 17.47 2.05 0.79
CA TYR A 197 17.60 1.90 2.23
C TYR A 197 16.44 2.59 2.95
N VAL A 198 15.93 1.95 3.99
CA VAL A 198 14.87 2.52 4.82
C VAL A 198 15.49 3.35 5.94
N ASN A 199 15.21 4.65 5.95
CA ASN A 199 15.54 5.53 7.06
C ASN A 199 14.30 5.72 7.96
N MET A 200 14.42 5.35 9.24
CA MET A 200 13.33 5.34 10.23
C MET A 200 13.50 6.41 11.30
#